data_AF-A0A449A5C9-F1
#
_entry.id   AF-A0A449A5C9-F1
#
_cell.length_a   1.000
_cell.length_b   1.000
_cell.length_c   1.000
_cell.angle_alpha   90.00
_cell.angle_beta   90.00
_cell.angle_gamma   90.00
#
_symmetry.space_group_name_H-M   'P 1'
#
loop_
_entity.id
_entity.type
_entity.pdbx_description
1 polymer ?
#
loop_
_entity_poly.entity_id
_entity_poly.type
_entity_poly.pdbx_seq_one_letter_code
_entity_poly.pdbx_strand_id
1 'polypeptide(L)'
;MKLTKNNIFLNQNLKNKNEIFEHIFNYFFKKGSVTKDFLISMIKRDVESSVAIGNYLFLPHANFDGKNSVLKNDIVFLHLKKTIIIDDQKIKFVVGLACYDAKHIEALQKIAIAFSNIEKIEKLVNKLFINYEDILKILN
;
A
#
# COMPACT_ATOMS: atom_id res chain seq x y z
N MET A 1 8.47 1.80 -11.12
CA MET A 1 7.74 0.61 -10.61
C MET A 1 6.45 0.47 -11.41
N LYS A 2 5.95 -0.74 -11.64
CA LYS A 2 4.75 -0.98 -12.48
C LYS A 2 3.79 -1.94 -11.77
N LEU A 3 2.51 -1.59 -11.73
CA LEU A 3 1.47 -2.54 -11.32
C LEU A 3 1.18 -3.53 -12.44
N THR A 4 1.06 -4.79 -12.08
CA THR A 4 0.72 -5.92 -12.94
C THR A 4 -0.22 -6.84 -12.16
N LYS A 5 -0.83 -7.84 -12.82
CA LYS A 5 -1.68 -8.80 -12.11
C LYS A 5 -0.94 -9.56 -10.99
N ASN A 6 0.39 -9.68 -11.09
CA ASN A 6 1.22 -10.43 -10.14
C ASN A 6 1.47 -9.73 -8.81
N ASN A 7 1.19 -8.42 -8.72
CA ASN A 7 1.36 -7.64 -7.51
C ASN A 7 0.07 -6.93 -7.09
N ILE A 8 -1.07 -7.42 -7.58
CA ILE A 8 -2.41 -6.99 -7.17
C ILE A 8 -3.10 -8.18 -6.49
N PHE A 9 -3.50 -7.98 -5.25
CA PHE A 9 -4.21 -8.97 -4.45
C PHE A 9 -5.61 -8.45 -4.13
N LEU A 10 -6.62 -9.06 -4.74
CA LEU A 10 -8.01 -8.65 -4.55
C LEU A 10 -8.67 -9.40 -3.39
N ASN A 11 -9.61 -8.74 -2.71
CA ASN A 11 -10.50 -9.34 -1.71
C ASN A 11 -9.75 -9.97 -0.52
N GLN A 12 -8.68 -9.33 -0.09
CA GLN A 12 -7.87 -9.76 1.05
C GLN A 12 -8.64 -9.57 2.36
N ASN A 13 -8.64 -10.59 3.23
CA ASN A 13 -9.36 -10.57 4.51
C ASN A 13 -8.44 -10.18 5.66
N LEU A 14 -7.80 -9.01 5.53
CA LEU A 14 -6.91 -8.43 6.55
C LEU A 14 -7.72 -7.47 7.44
N LYS A 15 -7.50 -7.50 8.75
CA LYS A 15 -8.39 -6.85 9.73
C LYS A 15 -7.76 -5.67 10.48
N ASN A 16 -6.44 -5.55 10.48
CA ASN A 16 -5.71 -4.56 11.27
C ASN A 16 -4.34 -4.23 10.62
N LYS A 17 -3.66 -3.21 11.17
CA LYS A 17 -2.33 -2.76 10.72
C LYS A 17 -1.31 -3.90 10.66
N ASN A 18 -1.23 -4.71 11.72
CA ASN A 18 -0.23 -5.78 11.83
C ASN A 18 -0.39 -6.82 10.71
N GLU A 19 -1.62 -7.28 10.45
CA GLU A 19 -1.90 -8.21 9.35
C GLU A 19 -1.52 -7.62 7.98
N ILE A 20 -1.73 -6.31 7.79
CA ILE A 20 -1.34 -5.61 6.57
C ILE A 20 0.18 -5.51 6.42
N PHE A 21 0.88 -5.06 7.47
CA PHE A 21 2.34 -4.95 7.46
C PHE A 21 3.01 -6.30 7.22
N GLU A 22 2.55 -7.34 7.90
CA GLU A 22 3.02 -8.71 7.70
C GLU A 22 2.78 -9.19 6.26
N HIS A 23 1.60 -8.94 5.69
CA HIS A 23 1.30 -9.34 4.31
C HIS A 23 2.25 -8.67 3.31
N ILE A 24 2.45 -7.35 3.44
CA ILE A 24 3.35 -6.57 2.58
C ILE A 24 4.80 -7.00 2.74
N PHE A 25 5.26 -7.15 3.98
CA PHE A 25 6.60 -7.62 4.27
C PHE A 25 6.84 -8.99 3.65
N ASN A 26 5.94 -9.95 3.87
CA ASN A 26 6.08 -11.29 3.33
C ASN A 26 6.11 -11.31 1.79
N TYR A 27 5.31 -10.45 1.13
CA TYR A 27 5.36 -10.30 -0.32
C TYR A 27 6.75 -9.83 -0.78
N PHE A 28 7.26 -8.73 -0.23
CA PHE A 28 8.54 -8.16 -0.65
C PHE A 28 9.73 -9.03 -0.26
N PHE A 29 9.70 -9.64 0.92
CA PHE A 29 10.77 -10.51 1.42
C PHE A 29 10.90 -11.76 0.54
N LYS A 30 9.79 -12.42 0.20
CA LYS A 30 9.78 -13.58 -0.72
C LYS A 30 10.32 -13.23 -2.13
N LYS A 31 10.13 -12.00 -2.58
CA LYS A 31 10.66 -11.48 -3.84
C LYS A 31 12.15 -11.11 -3.77
N GLY A 32 12.74 -11.09 -2.58
CA GLY A 32 14.09 -10.57 -2.35
C GLY A 32 14.20 -9.06 -2.59
N SER A 33 13.09 -8.33 -2.44
CA SER A 33 13.03 -6.88 -2.62
C SER A 33 13.46 -6.12 -1.36
N VAL A 34 13.38 -6.76 -0.18
CA VAL A 34 13.69 -6.16 1.12
C VAL A 34 14.39 -7.13 2.07
N THR A 35 15.04 -6.59 3.11
CA THR A 35 15.56 -7.36 4.27
C THR A 35 14.52 -7.47 5.38
N LYS A 36 14.81 -8.24 6.45
CA LYS A 36 13.92 -8.38 7.62
C LYS A 36 13.65 -7.06 8.34
N ASP A 37 14.60 -6.13 8.31
CA ASP A 37 14.49 -4.83 9.00
C ASP A 37 13.38 -3.95 8.40
N PHE A 38 12.94 -4.25 7.17
CA PHE A 38 11.90 -3.49 6.49
C PHE A 38 10.55 -3.52 7.24
N LEU A 39 10.19 -4.64 7.86
CA LEU A 39 8.96 -4.74 8.65
C LEU A 39 8.99 -3.76 9.83
N ILE A 40 10.12 -3.75 10.57
CA ILE A 40 10.31 -2.85 11.71
C ILE A 40 10.27 -1.40 11.24
N SER A 41 10.90 -1.11 10.10
CA SER A 41 10.89 0.23 9.51
C SER A 41 9.50 0.70 9.10
N MET A 42 8.66 -0.14 8.48
CA MET A 42 7.27 0.20 8.14
C MET A 42 6.43 0.52 9.38
N ILE A 43 6.60 -0.26 10.45
CA ILE A 43 5.87 -0.04 11.70
C ILE A 43 6.31 1.27 12.35
N LYS A 44 7.63 1.52 12.43
CA LYS A 44 8.17 2.78 12.93
C LYS A 44 7.66 3.98 12.13
N ARG A 45 7.61 3.87 10.80
CA ARG A 45 7.09 4.92 9.92
C ARG A 45 5.66 5.31 10.28
N ASP A 46 4.79 4.32 10.49
CA ASP A 46 3.39 4.55 10.85
C ASP A 46 3.22 5.10 12.27
N VAL A 47 4.10 4.74 13.20
CA VAL A 47 4.13 5.31 14.56
C VAL A 47 4.56 6.79 14.56
N GLU A 48 5.53 7.16 13.72
CA GLU A 48 5.96 8.57 13.56
C GLU A 48 4.79 9.46 13.10
N SER A 49 4.01 8.96 12.14
CA SER A 49 2.79 9.58 11.64
C SER A 49 2.03 8.55 10.82
N SER A 50 0.72 8.43 11.05
CA SER A 50 -0.12 7.43 10.40
C SER A 50 0.12 7.38 8.89
N VAL A 51 0.25 6.17 8.34
CA VAL A 51 0.27 5.97 6.88
C VAL A 51 -1.14 5.71 6.32
N ALA A 52 -2.19 5.87 7.12
CA ALA A 52 -3.54 6.08 6.64
C ALA A 52 -3.65 7.54 6.16
N ILE A 53 -3.65 7.77 4.85
CA ILE A 53 -3.53 9.12 4.27
C ILE A 53 -4.87 9.68 3.74
N GLY A 54 -5.98 9.05 4.09
CA GLY A 54 -7.33 9.42 3.69
C GLY A 54 -7.85 8.64 2.48
N ASN A 55 -9.10 8.89 2.11
CA ASN A 55 -9.74 8.35 0.90
C ASN A 55 -9.55 6.83 0.72
N TYR A 56 -9.81 6.06 1.78
CA TYR A 56 -9.76 4.61 1.74
C TYR A 56 -8.36 3.99 1.54
N LEU A 57 -7.28 4.78 1.66
CA LEU A 57 -5.91 4.35 1.39
C LEU A 57 -5.05 4.22 2.66
N PHE A 58 -4.39 3.07 2.79
CA PHE A 58 -3.27 2.85 3.68
C PHE A 58 -1.99 2.65 2.85
N LEU A 59 -0.92 3.38 3.15
CA LEU A 59 0.30 3.45 2.31
C LEU A 59 1.59 3.01 3.04
N PRO A 60 1.75 1.74 3.44
CA PRO A 60 2.97 1.26 4.12
C PRO A 60 4.25 1.40 3.30
N HIS A 61 5.26 2.01 3.90
CA HIS A 61 6.61 2.20 3.34
C HIS A 61 7.62 2.32 4.49
N ALA A 62 8.90 2.15 4.18
CA ALA A 62 9.97 2.32 5.17
C ALA A 62 10.07 3.78 5.67
N ASN A 63 10.48 3.96 6.92
CA ASN A 63 10.93 5.25 7.44
C ASN A 63 12.34 5.61 6.92
N PHE A 64 12.81 6.82 7.23
CA PHE A 64 14.11 7.34 6.78
C PHE A 64 15.29 6.40 7.15
N ASP A 65 15.30 5.89 8.37
CA ASP A 65 16.38 5.03 8.87
C ASP A 65 16.40 3.64 8.22
N GLY A 66 15.25 3.17 7.75
CA GLY A 66 15.09 1.84 7.14
C GLY A 66 15.52 1.75 5.68
N LYS A 67 16.13 2.79 5.11
CA LYS A 67 16.52 2.82 3.69
C LYS A 67 17.31 1.62 3.21
N ASN A 68 18.25 1.16 4.04
CA ASN A 68 19.15 0.06 3.72
C ASN A 68 18.43 -1.30 3.74
N SER A 69 17.18 -1.35 4.22
CA SER A 69 16.35 -2.55 4.16
C SER A 69 15.68 -2.74 2.81
N VAL A 70 15.71 -1.76 1.90
CA VAL A 70 15.20 -1.87 0.52
C VAL A 70 16.34 -2.29 -0.41
N LEU A 71 16.22 -3.49 -0.98
CA LEU A 71 17.21 -4.05 -1.92
C LEU A 71 16.83 -3.76 -3.38
N LYS A 72 15.53 -3.72 -3.68
CA LYS A 72 14.99 -3.47 -5.04
C LYS A 72 13.67 -2.72 -4.94
N ASN A 73 13.45 -1.79 -5.87
CA ASN A 73 12.20 -1.05 -5.96
C ASN A 73 11.03 -1.98 -6.32
N ASP A 74 10.00 -2.04 -5.49
CA ASP A 74 8.85 -2.94 -5.66
C ASP A 74 7.57 -2.34 -5.08
N ILE A 75 6.43 -2.76 -5.63
CA ILE A 75 5.10 -2.28 -5.25
C ILE A 75 4.15 -3.45 -5.13
N VAL A 76 3.26 -3.39 -4.15
CA VAL A 76 2.13 -4.31 -3.99
C VAL A 76 0.85 -3.53 -3.74
N PHE A 77 -0.25 -3.97 -4.35
CA PHE A 77 -1.57 -3.40 -4.15
C PHE A 77 -2.49 -4.45 -3.54
N LEU A 78 -3.14 -4.12 -2.43
CA LEU A 78 -4.15 -4.95 -1.79
C LEU A 78 -5.50 -4.25 -1.85
N HIS A 79 -6.53 -4.95 -2.31
CA HIS A 79 -7.91 -4.57 -2.10
C HIS A 79 -8.49 -5.41 -0.97
N LEU A 80 -9.01 -4.76 0.07
CA LEU A 80 -9.59 -5.43 1.23
C LEU A 80 -11.02 -5.87 0.96
N LYS A 81 -11.34 -7.11 1.34
CA LYS A 81 -12.70 -7.66 1.21
C LYS A 81 -13.72 -6.80 1.94
N LYS A 82 -13.39 -6.33 3.15
CA LYS A 82 -14.21 -5.42 3.95
C LYS A 82 -13.47 -4.11 4.18
N THR A 83 -14.21 -3.02 4.26
CA THR A 83 -13.66 -1.75 4.75
C THR A 83 -13.37 -1.92 6.23
N ILE A 84 -12.17 -1.54 6.66
CA ILE A 84 -11.76 -1.55 8.07
C ILE A 84 -11.48 -0.13 8.53
N ILE A 85 -11.43 0.11 9.85
CA ILE A 85 -11.05 1.39 10.42
C ILE A 85 -9.62 1.30 10.95
N ILE A 86 -8.77 2.22 10.53
CA ILE A 86 -7.40 2.39 11.00
C ILE A 86 -7.20 3.88 11.29
N ASP A 87 -6.81 4.24 12.52
CA ASP A 87 -6.61 5.62 12.96
C ASP A 87 -7.77 6.56 12.55
N ASP A 88 -9.01 6.14 12.88
CA ASP A 88 -10.27 6.81 12.54
C ASP A 88 -10.56 6.98 11.04
N GLN A 89 -9.75 6.38 10.17
CA GLN A 89 -9.95 6.40 8.72
C GLN A 89 -10.48 5.06 8.21
N LYS A 90 -11.45 5.14 7.30
CA LYS A 90 -11.90 3.99 6.51
C LYS A 90 -10.77 3.58 5.57
N ILE A 91 -10.43 2.30 5.53
CA ILE A 91 -9.43 1.71 4.64
C ILE A 91 -10.08 0.60 3.81
N LYS A 92 -9.91 0.66 2.49
CA LYS A 92 -10.34 -0.36 1.53
C LYS A 92 -9.21 -0.80 0.61
N PHE A 93 -8.23 0.08 0.40
CA PHE A 93 -7.09 -0.12 -0.46
C PHE A 93 -5.81 0.05 0.32
N VAL A 94 -4.83 -0.79 0.02
CA VAL A 94 -3.50 -0.71 0.59
C VAL A 94 -2.49 -0.72 -0.54
N VAL A 95 -1.53 0.20 -0.50
CA VAL A 95 -0.40 0.20 -1.43
C VAL A 95 0.88 0.11 -0.61
N GLY A 96 1.55 -1.04 -0.69
CA GLY A 96 2.88 -1.21 -0.09
C GLY A 96 3.96 -0.76 -1.05
N LEU A 97 4.97 -0.04 -0.53
CA LEU A 97 6.10 0.45 -1.33
C LEU A 97 7.43 0.08 -0.68
N ALA A 98 8.25 -0.68 -1.40
CA ALA A 98 9.68 -0.81 -1.15
C ALA A 98 10.40 0.13 -2.11
N CYS A 99 10.70 1.36 -1.69
CA CYS A 99 11.38 2.38 -2.50
C CYS A 99 12.03 3.42 -1.57
N TYR A 100 13.19 3.97 -1.92
CA TYR A 100 13.88 4.97 -1.07
C TYR A 100 14.68 6.05 -1.82
N ASP A 101 14.96 5.87 -3.12
CA ASP A 101 15.65 6.89 -3.90
C ASP A 101 14.68 8.04 -4.29
N ALA A 102 15.10 8.97 -5.16
CA ALA A 102 14.25 10.06 -5.65
C ALA A 102 12.89 9.57 -6.20
N LYS A 103 12.80 8.31 -6.64
CA LYS A 103 11.56 7.70 -7.14
C LYS A 103 10.57 7.40 -6.02
N HIS A 104 10.99 7.44 -4.75
CA HIS A 104 10.11 7.23 -3.59
C HIS A 104 9.07 8.34 -3.49
N ILE A 105 9.52 9.60 -3.51
CA ILE A 105 8.64 10.77 -3.39
C ILE A 105 7.70 10.82 -4.60
N GLU A 106 8.22 10.60 -5.81
CA GLU A 106 7.40 10.57 -7.04
C GLU A 106 6.31 9.48 -6.99
N ALA A 107 6.66 8.28 -6.52
CA ALA A 107 5.69 7.19 -6.38
C ALA A 107 4.61 7.51 -5.34
N LEU A 108 5.01 8.03 -4.17
CA LEU A 108 4.08 8.45 -3.12
C LEU A 108 3.14 9.55 -3.61
N GLN A 109 3.66 10.58 -4.27
CA GLN A 109 2.86 11.67 -4.83
C GLN A 109 1.87 11.16 -5.88
N LYS A 110 2.33 10.31 -6.81
CA LYS A 110 1.46 9.72 -7.83
C LYS A 110 0.31 8.92 -7.21
N ILE A 111 0.60 8.15 -6.16
CA ILE A 111 -0.43 7.38 -5.44
C ILE A 111 -1.37 8.33 -4.70
N ALA A 112 -0.86 9.33 -3.99
CA ALA A 112 -1.70 10.31 -3.28
C ALA A 112 -2.65 11.06 -4.24
N ILE A 113 -2.16 11.48 -5.41
CA ILE A 113 -2.96 12.14 -6.46
C ILE A 113 -4.01 11.18 -7.02
N ALA A 114 -3.65 9.91 -7.28
CA ALA A 114 -4.60 8.92 -7.75
C ALA A 114 -5.79 8.72 -6.79
N PHE A 115 -5.54 8.83 -5.49
CA PHE A 115 -6.54 8.67 -4.44
C PHE A 115 -7.19 10.00 -3.99
N SER A 116 -6.76 11.17 -4.49
CA SER A 116 -7.36 12.45 -4.13
C SER A 116 -8.73 12.66 -4.79
N ASN A 117 -9.03 11.98 -5.90
CA ASN A 117 -10.34 11.99 -6.53
C ASN A 117 -11.33 11.09 -5.75
N ILE A 118 -11.98 11.68 -4.75
CA ILE A 118 -12.87 10.96 -3.84
C ILE A 118 -14.03 10.26 -4.56
N GLU A 119 -14.65 10.91 -5.56
CA GLU A 119 -15.77 10.32 -6.31
C GLU A 119 -15.35 9.07 -7.08
N LYS A 120 -14.16 9.09 -7.70
CA LYS A 120 -13.59 7.92 -8.40
C LYS A 120 -13.34 6.78 -7.42
N ILE A 121 -12.78 7.08 -6.25
CA ILE A 121 -12.48 6.09 -5.23
C ILE A 121 -13.78 5.51 -4.63
N GLU A 122 -14.77 6.33 -4.30
CA GLU A 122 -16.04 5.87 -3.75
C GLU A 122 -16.80 4.98 -4.72
N LYS A 123 -16.78 5.29 -6.03
CA LYS A 123 -17.32 4.39 -7.07
C LYS A 123 -16.67 3.01 -7.04
N LEU A 124 -15.35 2.94 -6.78
CA LEU A 124 -14.64 1.67 -6.66
C LEU A 124 -14.96 0.95 -5.34
N VAL A 125 -15.05 1.67 -4.23
CA VAL A 125 -15.42 1.12 -2.92
C VAL A 125 -16.81 0.48 -2.95
N ASN A 126 -17.77 1.12 -3.63
CA ASN A 126 -19.16 0.70 -3.71
C ASN A 126 -19.42 -0.34 -4.81
N LYS A 127 -18.40 -0.71 -5.60
CA LYS A 127 -18.56 -1.67 -6.70
C LYS A 127 -18.77 -3.08 -6.14
N LEU A 128 -19.82 -3.78 -6.61
CA LEU A 128 -20.13 -5.14 -6.18
C LEU A 128 -19.01 -6.14 -6.53
N PHE A 129 -18.39 -5.96 -7.69
CA PHE A 129 -17.28 -6.77 -8.17
C PHE A 129 -16.13 -5.88 -8.64
N ILE A 130 -14.99 -5.99 -7.96
CA ILE A 130 -13.75 -5.35 -8.37
C ILE A 130 -12.87 -6.34 -9.12
N ASN A 131 -12.19 -5.87 -10.16
CA ASN A 131 -11.26 -6.68 -10.95
C ASN A 131 -9.90 -5.98 -11.11
N TYR A 132 -8.96 -6.66 -11.77
CA TYR A 132 -7.61 -6.12 -11.99
C TYR A 132 -7.59 -4.83 -12.82
N GLU A 133 -8.49 -4.68 -13.79
CA GLU A 133 -8.54 -3.49 -14.64
C GLU A 133 -8.98 -2.26 -13.86
N ASP A 134 -9.91 -2.43 -12.92
CA ASP A 134 -10.31 -1.37 -12.00
C ASP A 134 -9.11 -0.84 -11.23
N ILE A 135 -8.28 -1.73 -10.68
CA ILE A 135 -7.08 -1.36 -9.92
C ILE A 135 -6.02 -0.72 -10.81
N LEU A 136 -5.78 -1.27 -12.00
CA LEU A 136 -4.80 -0.74 -12.94
C LEU A 136 -5.15 0.70 -13.39
N LYS A 137 -6.45 1.05 -13.44
CA LYS A 137 -6.93 2.40 -13.72
C LYS A 137 -6.79 3.38 -12.56
N ILE A 138 -6.48 2.93 -11.34
CA ILE A 138 -6.27 3.83 -10.19
C ILE A 138 -4.96 4.59 -10.39
N LEU A 139 -3.86 3.88 -10.67
CA LEU A 139 -2.50 4.45 -10.78
C LEU A 139 -2.06 4.78 -12.21
N ASN A 140 -2.98 4.74 -13.19
CA ASN A 140 -2.74 5.16 -14.56
C ASN A 140 -3.27 6.57 -14.82
#